data_AF-A0A3N0E6B3-F1
#
_entry.id   AF-A0A3N0E6B3-F1
#
_cell.length_a   1.000
_cell.length_b   1.000
_cell.length_c   1.000
_cell.angle_alpha   90.00
_cell.angle_beta   90.00
_cell.angle_gamma   90.00
#
_symmetry.space_group_name_H-M   'P 1'
#
loop_
_entity.id
_entity.type
_entity.pdbx_description
1 polymer ?
#
loop_
_entity_poly.entity_id
_entity_poly.type
_entity_poly.pdbx_seq_one_letter_code
_entity_poly.pdbx_strand_id
1 'polypeptide(L)' 'MSTAEYAIGTATACAFAAALYLILTSSQVRETLTRIVTDALQTVG' A
#
# COMPACT_ATOMS: atom_id res chain seq x y z
N MET A 1 -19.44 10.20 24.75
CA MET A 1 -18.90 9.87 23.41
C MET A 1 -20.02 10.04 22.40
N SER A 2 -19.78 10.87 21.37
CA SER A 2 -20.80 11.23 20.37
C SER A 2 -20.72 10.28 19.18
N THR A 3 -21.86 9.95 18.56
CA THR A 3 -21.93 9.12 17.32
C THR A 3 -21.05 9.68 16.20
N ALA A 4 -20.88 11.01 16.16
CA ALA A 4 -19.98 11.68 15.23
C ALA A 4 -18.50 11.31 15.45
N GLU A 5 -18.11 11.10 16.71
CA GLU A 5 -16.74 10.76 17.12
C GLU A 5 -16.32 9.39 16.58
N TYR A 6 -17.22 8.40 16.65
CA TYR A 6 -17.02 7.08 16.05
C TYR A 6 -16.99 7.13 14.51
N ALA A 7 -17.89 7.90 13.89
CA ALA A 7 -17.95 8.02 12.43
C ALA A 7 -16.66 8.63 11.84
N ILE A 8 -16.08 9.62 12.52
CA ILE A 8 -14.81 10.24 12.12
C ILE A 8 -13.65 9.23 12.24
N GLY A 9 -13.65 8.37 13.27
CA GLY A 9 -12.66 7.30 13.42
C GLY A 9 -12.65 6.33 12.23
N THR A 10 -13.83 5.90 11.76
CA THR A 10 -13.92 5.04 10.58
C THR A 10 -13.51 5.77 9.30
N ALA A 11 -13.96 7.01 9.09
CA ALA A 11 -13.64 7.79 7.89
C ALA A 11 -12.12 8.02 7.76
N THR A 12 -11.47 8.37 8.86
CA THR A 12 -10.00 8.58 8.90
C THR A 12 -9.24 7.28 8.63
N ALA A 13 -9.67 6.16 9.21
CA ALA A 13 -9.08 4.85 8.91
C ALA A 13 -9.23 4.46 7.43
N CYS A 14 -10.41 4.67 6.83
CA CYS A 14 -10.65 4.41 5.41
C CYS A 14 -9.79 5.32 4.51
N ALA A 15 -9.64 6.59 4.86
CA ALA A 15 -8.79 7.52 4.10
C ALA A 15 -7.32 7.07 4.11
N PHE A 16 -6.81 6.62 5.26
CA PHE A 16 -5.47 6.07 5.37
C PHE A 16 -5.31 4.77 4.56
N ALA A 17 -6.27 3.86 4.65
CA ALA A 17 -6.27 2.62 3.86
C ALA A 17 -6.25 2.91 2.35
N ALA A 18 -7.03 3.90 1.88
CA ALA A 18 -7.02 4.33 0.49
C ALA A 18 -5.66 4.89 0.06
N ALA A 19 -5.03 5.71 0.90
CA ALA A 19 -3.69 6.23 0.64
C ALA A 19 -2.66 5.08 0.51
N LEU A 20 -2.70 4.11 1.42
CA LEU A 20 -1.83 2.92 1.35
C LEU A 20 -2.09 2.09 0.09
N TYR A 21 -3.35 1.88 -0.28
CA TYR A 21 -3.71 1.14 -1.48
C TYR A 21 -3.12 1.79 -2.74
N LEU A 22 -3.20 3.12 -2.85
CA LEU A 22 -2.61 3.87 -3.97
C LEU A 22 -1.09 3.71 -4.03
N ILE A 23 -0.41 3.77 -2.88
CA ILE A 23 1.04 3.58 -2.79
C ILE A 23 1.42 2.15 -3.22
N LEU A 24 0.76 1.15 -2.64
CA LEU A 24 1.07 -0.27 -2.88
C LEU A 24 0.74 -0.71 -4.31
N THR A 25 -0.26 -0.09 -4.94
CA THR A 25 -0.67 -0.38 -6.31
C THR A 25 0.08 0.48 -7.33
N SER A 26 1.00 1.36 -6.89
CA SER A 26 1.77 2.21 -7.78
C SER A 26 2.72 1.40 -8.67
N SER A 27 3.02 1.95 -9.85
CA SER A 27 4.00 1.38 -10.78
C SER A 27 5.39 1.27 -10.16
N GLN A 28 5.78 2.23 -9.31
CA GLN A 28 7.09 2.25 -8.63
C GLN A 28 7.28 1.03 -7.71
N VAL A 29 6.28 0.71 -6.88
CA VAL A 29 6.34 -0.47 -6.00
C VAL A 29 6.41 -1.74 -6.84
N ARG A 30 5.58 -1.83 -7.89
CA ARG A 30 5.56 -2.99 -8.80
C ARG A 30 6.90 -3.19 -9.48
N GLU A 31 7.50 -2.15 -10.04
CA GLU A 31 8.79 -2.21 -10.72
C GLU A 31 9.91 -2.61 -9.77
N THR A 32 9.90 -2.07 -8.54
CA THR A 32 10.88 -2.42 -7.51
C THR A 32 10.79 -3.90 -7.16
N LEU A 33 9.58 -4.43 -6.94
CA LEU A 33 9.38 -5.85 -6.67
C LEU A 33 9.79 -6.71 -7.86
N THR A 34 9.45 -6.32 -9.09
CA THR A 34 9.89 -7.02 -10.30
C THR A 34 11.42 -7.05 -10.39
N ARG A 35 12.09 -5.93 -10.13
CA ARG A 35 13.56 -5.86 -10.15
C ARG A 35 14.20 -6.81 -9.15
N ILE A 36 13.68 -6.86 -7.92
CA ILE A 36 14.17 -7.78 -6.87
C ILE A 36 14.04 -9.24 -7.35
N VAL A 37 12.90 -9.62 -7.93
CA VAL A 37 12.71 -10.97 -8.44
C VAL A 37 13.64 -11.26 -9.62
N THR A 38 13.80 -10.32 -10.56
CA THR A 38 14.71 -10.48 -11.70
C THR A 38 16.16 -10.65 -11.25
N ASP A 39 16.62 -9.83 -10.32
CA ASP A 39 17.98 -9.90 -9.77
C ASP A 39 18.26 -11.24 -9.06
N ALA A 40 17.28 -11.71 -8.27
CA ALA A 40 17.35 -13.01 -7.62
C ALA A 40 17.43 -14.17 -8.64
N LEU A 41 16.68 -14.08 -9.74
CA LEU A 41 16.72 -15.10 -10.80
C LEU A 41 18.02 -15.06 -11.61
N GLN A 42 18.60 -13.87 -11.81
CA GLN A 42 19.88 -13.72 -12.53
C GLN A 42 21.09 -14.20 -11.71
N THR A 43 21.02 -14.14 -10.39
CA THR A 43 22.11 -14.59 -9.50
C THR A 43 22.19 -16.12 -9.38
N VAL A 44 21.12 -16.84 -9.70
CA VAL A 44 21.06 -18.32 -9.61
C VAL A 44 21.51 -19.01 -10.92
N GLY A 45 21.65 -18.25 -12.01
CA GLY A 45 22.08 -18.74 -13.33
C GLY A 45 23.59 -18.69 -13.56
#